data_AF-A0A9E3D3G4-F1
#
_entry.id   AF-A0A9E3D3G4-F1
#
_cell.length_a   1.000
_cell.length_b   1.000
_cell.length_c   1.000
_cell.angle_alpha   90.00
_cell.angle_beta   90.00
_cell.angle_gamma   90.00
#
_symmetry.space_group_name_H-M   'P 1'
#
loop_
_entity.id
_entity.type
_entity.pdbx_description
1 polymer ?
#
loop_
_entity_poly.entity_id
_entity_poly.type
_entity_poly.pdbx_seq_one_letter_code
_entity_poly.pdbx_strand_id
1 'polypeptide(L)'
;MLFSRLIVRRIRLASGLLLLLFVAGHLCNLALGLVSLDAMERWRGVLLTPWQTGPSQSLLLATAIVHAGLGLASLTSRHSLAMSRTDWVQLLLGLATPPLLVNHVVGLQVTSDLVSRFDADYGYVLAVYWRYAPLFALQQLLVVVIVWAHGAIGFYSTLVLNRAWPRLAPVVVPILFATPILALLGFAHAGEAVLARLANDDVWRGLVEQNLQIVQQMRHR
;
A
#
# COMPACT_ATOMS: atom_id res chain seq x y z
N MET A 1 10.42 9.23 33.36
CA MET A 1 9.12 8.74 32.83
C MET A 1 8.57 9.60 31.67
N LEU A 2 8.52 10.93 31.78
CA LEU A 2 7.99 11.84 30.73
C LEU A 2 8.77 11.77 29.40
N PHE A 3 10.10 11.73 29.47
CA PHE A 3 10.99 11.63 28.30
C PHE A 3 10.74 10.36 27.47
N SER A 4 10.54 9.21 28.13
CA SER A 4 10.22 7.94 27.48
C SER A 4 8.86 7.98 26.75
N ARG A 5 7.83 8.60 27.36
CA ARG A 5 6.51 8.76 26.72
C ARG A 5 6.56 9.65 25.47
N LEU A 6 7.36 10.72 25.50
CA LEU A 6 7.56 11.61 24.36
C LEU A 6 8.30 10.91 23.22
N ILE A 7 9.33 10.12 23.52
CA ILE A 7 10.07 9.33 22.53
C ILE A 7 9.13 8.32 21.85
N VAL A 8 8.37 7.54 22.63
CA VAL A 8 7.42 6.56 22.08
C VAL A 8 6.41 7.21 21.15
N ARG A 9 5.85 8.36 21.54
CA ARG A 9 4.91 9.11 20.69
C ARG A 9 5.56 9.59 19.39
N ARG A 10 6.81 10.08 19.45
CA ARG A 10 7.56 10.54 18.26
C ARG A 10 7.88 9.38 17.32
N ILE A 11 8.35 8.25 17.85
CA ILE A 11 8.65 7.06 17.05
C ILE A 11 7.39 6.56 16.36
N ARG A 12 6.26 6.44 17.07
CA ARG A 12 4.99 6.00 16.49
C ARG A 12 4.50 6.93 15.37
N LEU A 13 4.66 8.24 15.54
CA LEU A 13 4.31 9.21 14.51
C LEU A 13 5.24 9.11 13.30
N ALA A 14 6.57 9.11 13.53
CA ALA A 14 7.55 9.02 12.46
C ALA A 14 7.39 7.73 11.65
N SER A 15 7.14 6.60 12.32
CA SER A 15 6.91 5.33 11.64
C SER A 15 5.61 5.35 10.82
N GLY A 16 4.53 5.92 11.36
CA GLY A 16 3.27 6.08 10.63
C GLY A 16 3.41 6.99 9.40
N LEU A 17 4.17 8.08 9.51
CA LEU A 17 4.44 8.99 8.39
C LEU A 17 5.30 8.34 7.29
N LEU A 18 6.29 7.53 7.68
CA LEU A 18 7.13 6.81 6.71
C LEU A 18 6.31 5.79 5.92
N LEU A 19 5.43 5.04 6.61
CA LEU A 19 4.52 4.09 5.94
C LEU A 19 3.52 4.83 5.04
N LEU A 20 2.96 5.95 5.49
CA LEU A 20 2.06 6.77 4.68
C LEU A 20 2.76 7.33 3.44
N LEU A 21 4.03 7.73 3.53
CA LEU A 21 4.82 8.19 2.39
C LEU A 21 5.00 7.08 1.35
N PHE A 22 5.35 5.87 1.79
CA PHE A 22 5.46 4.72 0.90
C PHE A 22 4.12 4.42 0.20
N VAL A 23 3.02 4.34 0.96
CA VAL A 23 1.69 4.07 0.41
C VAL A 23 1.26 5.19 -0.56
N ALA A 24 1.50 6.45 -0.23
CA ALA A 24 1.19 7.58 -1.11
C ALA A 24 1.97 7.49 -2.43
N GLY A 25 3.27 7.19 -2.40
CA GLY A 25 4.06 6.97 -3.62
C GLY A 25 3.50 5.83 -4.48
N HIS A 26 3.10 4.73 -3.84
CA HIS A 26 2.49 3.59 -4.52
C HIS A 26 1.13 3.95 -5.17
N LEU A 27 0.26 4.65 -4.45
CA LEU A 27 -1.03 5.11 -4.99
C LEU A 27 -0.87 6.15 -6.11
N CYS A 28 0.12 7.05 -6.00
CA CYS A 28 0.46 7.96 -7.09
C CYS A 28 0.89 7.20 -8.35
N ASN A 29 1.67 6.12 -8.21
CA ASN A 29 2.02 5.28 -9.35
C ASN A 29 0.79 4.59 -9.95
N LEU A 30 -0.14 4.11 -9.11
CA LEU A 30 -1.41 3.54 -9.58
C LEU A 30 -2.26 4.56 -10.35
N ALA A 31 -2.28 5.81 -9.90
CA ALA A 31 -3.02 6.89 -10.57
C ALA A 31 -2.50 7.16 -12.00
N LEU A 32 -1.22 6.91 -12.27
CA LEU A 32 -0.65 7.01 -13.63
C LEU A 32 -1.24 5.98 -14.59
N GLY A 33 -1.93 4.95 -14.09
CA GLY A 33 -2.72 4.04 -14.89
C GLY A 33 -3.82 4.73 -15.69
N LEU A 34 -4.27 5.93 -15.27
CA LEU A 34 -5.17 6.80 -16.06
C LEU A 34 -4.51 7.34 -17.34
N VAL A 35 -3.18 7.40 -17.38
CA VAL A 35 -2.42 7.87 -18.54
C VAL A 35 -2.09 6.71 -19.46
N SER A 36 -1.42 5.68 -18.94
CA SER A 36 -1.12 4.42 -19.64
C SER A 36 -0.40 3.43 -18.72
N LEU A 37 -0.38 2.16 -19.12
CA LEU A 37 0.46 1.14 -18.49
C LEU A 37 1.95 1.50 -18.55
N ASP A 38 2.42 2.03 -19.70
CA ASP A 38 3.81 2.45 -19.87
C ASP A 38 4.21 3.60 -18.93
N ALA A 39 3.27 4.51 -18.65
CA ALA A 39 3.49 5.57 -17.68
C ALA A 39 3.67 5.00 -16.26
N MET A 40 2.88 4.00 -15.87
CA MET A 40 3.03 3.32 -14.58
C MET A 40 4.42 2.67 -14.46
N GLU A 41 4.91 2.00 -15.50
CA GLU A 41 6.24 1.38 -15.49
C GLU A 41 7.38 2.39 -15.47
N ARG A 42 7.28 3.43 -16.30
CA ARG A 42 8.32 4.46 -16.37
C ARG A 42 8.50 5.15 -15.02
N TRP A 43 7.39 5.48 -14.35
CA TRP A 43 7.43 6.16 -13.06
C TRP A 43 7.62 5.23 -11.88
N ARG A 44 7.38 3.92 -12.02
CA ARG A 44 7.75 2.92 -11.01
C ARG A 44 9.22 3.03 -10.65
N GLY A 45 10.08 3.24 -11.64
CA GLY A 45 11.52 3.45 -11.46
C GLY A 45 11.88 4.64 -10.56
N VAL A 46 11.01 5.66 -10.51
CA VAL A 46 11.22 6.87 -9.70
C VAL A 46 10.53 6.74 -8.34
N LEU A 47 9.29 6.26 -8.33
CA LEU A 47 8.44 6.25 -7.14
C LEU A 47 8.67 5.03 -6.24
N LEU A 48 9.04 3.86 -6.81
CA LEU A 48 9.14 2.60 -6.08
C LEU A 48 10.56 2.07 -5.94
N THR A 49 11.48 2.32 -6.88
CA THR A 49 12.88 1.84 -6.76
C THR A 49 13.58 2.24 -5.46
N PRO A 50 13.41 3.46 -4.91
CA PRO A 50 13.98 3.80 -3.61
C PRO A 50 13.55 2.85 -2.47
N TRP A 51 12.37 2.24 -2.59
CA TRP A 51 11.79 1.32 -1.62
C TRP A 51 12.09 -0.16 -1.91
N GLN A 52 12.57 -0.47 -3.12
CA GLN A 52 12.87 -1.82 -3.58
C GLN A 52 14.32 -2.27 -3.30
N THR A 53 15.10 -1.46 -2.58
CA THR A 53 16.43 -1.87 -2.12
C THR A 53 16.33 -2.66 -0.81
N GLY A 54 17.22 -3.65 -0.60
CA GLY A 54 17.25 -4.45 0.63
C GLY A 54 17.25 -3.63 1.93
N PRO A 55 18.03 -2.54 2.04
CA PRO A 55 17.97 -1.63 3.20
C PRO A 55 16.60 -0.97 3.39
N SER A 56 15.98 -0.46 2.32
CA SER A 56 14.67 0.20 2.41
C SER A 56 13.55 -0.78 2.73
N GLN A 57 13.58 -2.00 2.18
CA GLN A 57 12.63 -3.05 2.52
C GLN A 57 12.73 -3.44 4.00
N SER A 58 13.97 -3.61 4.50
CA SER A 58 14.22 -3.89 5.92
C SER A 58 13.71 -2.77 6.81
N LEU A 59 13.94 -1.51 6.40
CA LEU A 59 13.42 -0.33 7.09
C LEU A 59 11.88 -0.30 7.09
N LEU A 60 11.22 -0.59 5.97
CA LEU A 60 9.76 -0.64 5.87
C LEU A 60 9.17 -1.72 6.78
N LEU A 61 9.75 -2.92 6.78
CA LEU A 61 9.32 -4.02 7.65
C LEU A 61 9.49 -3.65 9.13
N ALA A 62 10.67 -3.16 9.52
CA ALA A 62 10.93 -2.71 10.88
C ALA A 62 9.97 -1.58 11.29
N THR A 63 9.71 -0.63 10.40
CA THR A 63 8.79 0.48 10.60
C THR A 63 7.35 -0.02 10.81
N ALA A 64 6.90 -0.98 10.00
CA ALA A 64 5.58 -1.60 10.14
C ALA A 64 5.43 -2.32 11.49
N ILE A 65 6.43 -3.12 11.89
CA ILE A 65 6.43 -3.84 13.17
C ILE A 65 6.43 -2.85 14.34
N VAL A 66 7.30 -1.84 14.31
CA VAL A 66 7.38 -0.82 15.37
C VAL A 66 6.09 0.00 15.43
N HIS A 67 5.53 0.40 14.29
CA HIS A 67 4.27 1.14 14.25
C HIS A 67 3.11 0.35 14.87
N ALA A 68 2.92 -0.89 14.42
CA ALA A 68 1.88 -1.77 14.93
C ALA A 68 2.09 -2.08 16.43
N GLY A 69 3.31 -2.44 16.82
CA GLY A 69 3.66 -2.76 18.21
C GLY A 69 3.41 -1.58 19.16
N LEU A 70 3.84 -0.37 18.79
CA LEU A 70 3.58 0.83 19.60
C LEU A 70 2.11 1.26 19.60
N GLY A 71 1.36 0.96 18.52
CA GLY A 71 -0.09 1.13 18.47
C GLY A 71 -0.79 0.22 19.48
N LEU A 72 -0.49 -1.08 19.45
CA LEU A 72 -1.05 -2.08 20.36
C LEU A 72 -0.65 -1.83 21.83
N ALA A 73 0.63 -1.53 22.08
CA ALA A 73 1.11 -1.20 23.43
C ALA A 73 0.40 0.04 24.01
N SER A 74 -0.05 0.97 23.15
CA SER A 74 -0.81 2.12 23.61
C SER A 74 -2.23 1.76 24.06
N LEU A 75 -2.79 0.63 23.62
CA LEU A 75 -4.09 0.13 24.08
C LEU A 75 -3.97 -0.58 25.42
N THR A 76 -2.95 -1.43 25.57
CA THR A 76 -2.71 -2.17 26.83
C THR A 76 -2.34 -1.25 27.99
N SER A 77 -1.85 -0.05 27.68
CA SER A 77 -1.53 0.98 28.68
C SER A 77 -2.75 1.80 29.14
N ARG A 78 -3.95 1.58 28.58
CA ARG A 78 -5.17 2.30 28.98
C ARG A 78 -5.87 1.59 30.13
N HIS A 79 -6.36 2.37 31.10
CA HIS A 79 -7.20 1.87 32.20
C HIS A 79 -8.67 1.66 31.80
N SER A 80 -9.08 2.13 30.61
CA SER A 80 -10.43 1.97 30.07
C SER A 80 -10.37 1.85 28.54
N LEU A 81 -11.24 0.99 27.99
CA LEU A 81 -11.45 0.85 26.55
C LEU A 81 -12.53 1.80 26.00
N ALA A 82 -13.03 2.72 26.83
CA ALA A 82 -13.89 3.80 26.36
C ALA A 82 -13.09 4.72 25.43
N MET A 83 -13.31 4.55 24.12
CA MET A 83 -12.61 5.25 23.05
C MET A 83 -13.62 6.04 22.20
N SER A 84 -13.14 7.10 21.57
CA SER A 84 -13.95 7.83 20.58
C SER A 84 -14.32 6.90 19.41
N ARG A 85 -15.38 7.22 18.66
CA ARG A 85 -15.72 6.46 17.44
C ARG A 85 -14.56 6.46 16.43
N THR A 86 -13.84 7.57 16.32
CA THR A 86 -12.68 7.72 15.43
C THR A 86 -11.51 6.82 15.85
N ASP A 87 -11.22 6.74 17.16
CA ASP A 87 -10.19 5.85 17.71
C ASP A 87 -10.52 4.38 17.39
N TRP A 88 -11.79 3.99 17.53
CA TRP A 88 -12.25 2.63 17.18
C TRP A 88 -12.09 2.33 15.69
N VAL A 89 -12.51 3.25 14.82
CA VAL A 89 -12.34 3.08 13.37
C VAL A 89 -10.86 2.96 13.02
N GLN A 90 -10.03 3.86 13.53
CA GLN A 90 -8.60 3.83 13.24
C GLN A 90 -7.93 2.55 13.73
N LEU A 91 -8.33 2.05 14.90
CA LEU A 91 -7.85 0.77 15.44
C LEU A 91 -8.25 -0.42 14.56
N LEU A 92 -9.53 -0.53 14.21
CA LEU A 92 -10.03 -1.64 13.40
C LEU A 92 -9.40 -1.67 12.01
N LEU A 93 -9.28 -0.51 11.36
CA LEU A 93 -8.59 -0.40 10.07
C LEU A 93 -7.11 -0.76 10.18
N GLY A 94 -6.44 -0.33 11.26
CA GLY A 94 -5.04 -0.66 11.53
C GLY A 94 -4.82 -2.15 11.77
N LEU A 95 -5.73 -2.82 12.48
CA LEU A 95 -5.69 -4.27 12.72
C LEU A 95 -6.02 -5.09 11.47
N ALA A 96 -6.94 -4.61 10.62
CA ALA A 96 -7.31 -5.28 9.38
C ALA A 96 -6.20 -5.20 8.31
N THR A 97 -5.35 -4.16 8.37
CA THR A 97 -4.33 -3.89 7.34
C THR A 97 -3.30 -5.02 7.19
N PRO A 98 -2.60 -5.52 8.24
CA PRO A 98 -1.59 -6.56 8.09
C PRO A 98 -2.10 -7.86 7.43
N PRO A 99 -3.16 -8.54 7.92
CA PRO A 99 -3.58 -9.82 7.34
C PRO A 99 -4.02 -9.68 5.87
N LEU A 100 -4.60 -8.53 5.49
CA LEU A 100 -5.02 -8.28 4.12
C LEU A 100 -3.83 -7.96 3.19
N LEU A 101 -2.74 -7.40 3.73
CA LEU A 101 -1.52 -7.08 2.96
C LEU A 101 -0.56 -8.27 2.79
N VAL A 102 -0.62 -9.31 3.63
CA VAL A 102 0.33 -10.43 3.58
C VAL A 102 0.41 -11.03 2.17
N ASN A 103 -0.73 -11.33 1.54
CA ASN A 103 -0.74 -11.92 0.20
C ASN A 103 -0.18 -10.98 -0.86
N HIS A 104 -0.40 -9.67 -0.72
CA HIS A 104 0.12 -8.66 -1.63
C HIS A 104 1.64 -8.56 -1.55
N VAL A 105 2.19 -8.47 -0.34
CA VAL A 105 3.64 -8.34 -0.12
C VAL A 105 4.36 -9.64 -0.47
N VAL A 106 3.87 -10.79 -0.01
CA VAL A 106 4.52 -12.08 -0.26
C VAL A 106 4.42 -12.47 -1.74
N GLY A 107 3.25 -12.30 -2.36
CA GLY A 107 3.02 -12.72 -3.74
C GLY A 107 3.76 -11.89 -4.78
N LEU A 108 4.09 -10.63 -4.47
CA LEU A 108 4.75 -9.73 -5.41
C LEU A 108 6.21 -9.51 -5.05
N GLN A 109 6.48 -8.96 -3.87
CA GLN A 109 7.83 -8.52 -3.50
C GLN A 109 8.76 -9.71 -3.20
N VAL A 110 8.34 -10.61 -2.30
CA VAL A 110 9.18 -11.74 -1.89
C VAL A 110 9.46 -12.67 -3.08
N THR A 111 8.48 -12.83 -3.97
CA THR A 111 8.64 -13.69 -5.14
C THR A 111 9.60 -13.08 -6.16
N SER A 112 9.53 -11.78 -6.43
CA SER A 112 10.51 -11.08 -7.29
C SER A 112 11.93 -11.09 -6.72
N ASP A 113 12.10 -11.04 -5.40
CA ASP A 113 13.43 -11.09 -4.79
C ASP A 113 14.07 -12.49 -4.83
N LEU A 114 13.25 -13.55 -4.77
CA LEU A 114 13.73 -14.94 -4.71
C LEU A 114 13.85 -15.61 -6.08
N VAL A 115 13.12 -15.12 -7.08
CA VAL A 115 13.06 -15.73 -8.41
C VAL A 115 13.63 -14.78 -9.44
N SER A 116 14.91 -14.96 -9.77
CA SER A 116 15.67 -14.10 -10.69
C SER A 116 15.10 -13.98 -12.11
N ARG A 117 14.16 -14.86 -12.50
CA ARG A 117 13.46 -14.82 -13.80
C ARG A 117 12.07 -14.19 -13.73
N PHE A 118 11.62 -13.76 -12.55
CA PHE A 118 10.28 -13.21 -12.32
C PHE A 118 10.38 -11.72 -12.03
N ASP A 119 10.09 -10.90 -13.05
CA ASP A 119 9.84 -9.48 -12.84
C ASP A 119 8.33 -9.25 -12.86
N ALA A 120 7.77 -8.89 -11.71
CA ALA A 120 6.37 -8.53 -11.58
C ALA A 120 6.18 -7.09 -12.07
N ASP A 121 6.18 -6.89 -13.38
CA ASP A 121 5.71 -5.63 -13.96
C ASP A 121 4.20 -5.42 -13.69
N TYR A 122 3.73 -4.17 -13.73
CA TYR A 122 2.31 -3.83 -13.60
C TYR A 122 1.48 -4.55 -14.64
N GLY A 123 2.00 -4.81 -15.85
CA GLY A 123 1.28 -5.58 -16.86
C GLY A 123 0.92 -6.97 -16.37
N TYR A 124 1.89 -7.71 -15.84
CA TYR A 124 1.72 -9.01 -15.23
C TYR A 124 0.80 -8.93 -14.01
N VAL A 125 1.06 -8.03 -13.06
CA VAL A 125 0.27 -7.92 -11.82
C VAL A 125 -1.19 -7.60 -12.13
N LEU A 126 -1.45 -6.66 -13.03
CA LEU A 126 -2.81 -6.34 -13.48
C LEU A 126 -3.45 -7.48 -14.25
N ALA A 127 -2.70 -8.24 -15.05
CA ALA A 127 -3.22 -9.43 -15.71
C ALA A 127 -3.66 -10.48 -14.69
N VAL A 128 -2.84 -10.74 -13.67
CA VAL A 128 -3.21 -11.63 -12.56
C VAL A 128 -4.48 -11.15 -11.88
N TYR A 129 -4.55 -9.88 -11.50
CA TYR A 129 -5.71 -9.35 -10.79
C TYR A 129 -6.98 -9.30 -11.65
N TRP A 130 -6.93 -8.85 -12.90
CA TRP A 130 -8.13 -8.68 -13.71
C TRP A 130 -8.59 -9.96 -14.42
N ARG A 131 -7.68 -10.90 -14.72
CA ARG A 131 -8.02 -12.12 -15.47
C ARG A 131 -7.95 -13.40 -14.63
N TYR A 132 -6.84 -13.63 -13.94
CA TYR A 132 -6.54 -14.97 -13.40
C TYR A 132 -6.96 -15.15 -11.94
N ALA A 133 -6.99 -14.07 -11.15
CA ALA A 133 -7.33 -14.09 -9.74
C ALA A 133 -8.11 -12.83 -9.30
N PRO A 134 -9.32 -12.60 -9.83
CA PRO A 134 -10.14 -11.41 -9.55
C PRO A 134 -10.53 -11.22 -8.09
N LEU A 135 -10.61 -12.30 -7.31
CA LEU A 135 -10.84 -12.18 -5.87
C LEU A 135 -9.69 -11.47 -5.15
N PHE A 136 -8.44 -11.67 -5.59
CA PHE A 136 -7.32 -10.91 -5.04
C PHE A 136 -7.37 -9.44 -5.45
N ALA A 137 -7.88 -9.12 -6.64
CA ALA A 137 -8.11 -7.73 -7.04
C ALA A 137 -9.10 -7.04 -6.08
N LEU A 138 -10.24 -7.69 -5.79
CA LEU A 138 -11.22 -7.17 -4.83
C LEU A 138 -10.61 -6.97 -3.43
N GLN A 139 -9.79 -7.91 -2.98
CA GLN A 139 -9.04 -7.77 -1.73
C GLN A 139 -8.13 -6.54 -1.78
N GLN A 140 -7.40 -6.29 -2.88
CA GLN A 140 -6.51 -5.12 -2.98
C GLN A 140 -7.28 -3.80 -3.03
N LEU A 141 -8.43 -3.74 -3.71
CA LEU A 141 -9.30 -2.55 -3.68
C LEU A 141 -9.73 -2.24 -2.23
N LEU A 142 -10.10 -3.26 -1.46
CA LEU A 142 -10.45 -3.12 -0.06
C LEU A 142 -9.25 -2.66 0.78
N VAL A 143 -8.07 -3.25 0.57
CA VAL A 143 -6.82 -2.86 1.25
C VAL A 143 -6.51 -1.39 1.04
N VAL A 144 -6.59 -0.88 -0.20
CA VAL A 144 -6.32 0.53 -0.52
C VAL A 144 -7.21 1.45 0.33
N VAL A 145 -8.51 1.16 0.39
CA VAL A 145 -9.44 1.97 1.20
C VAL A 145 -9.09 1.89 2.69
N ILE A 146 -8.83 0.69 3.21
CA ILE A 146 -8.54 0.47 4.63
C ILE A 146 -7.24 1.16 5.05
N VAL A 147 -6.14 0.91 4.34
CA VAL A 147 -4.81 1.42 4.68
C VAL A 147 -4.75 2.94 4.53
N TRP A 148 -5.38 3.48 3.47
CA TRP A 148 -5.41 4.91 3.25
C TRP A 148 -6.26 5.62 4.28
N ALA A 149 -7.45 5.11 4.61
CA ALA A 149 -8.29 5.69 5.65
C ALA A 149 -7.60 5.67 7.02
N HIS A 150 -6.96 4.56 7.39
CA HIS A 150 -6.16 4.47 8.62
C HIS A 150 -5.06 5.54 8.67
N GLY A 151 -4.27 5.65 7.60
CA GLY A 151 -3.19 6.62 7.48
C GLY A 151 -3.70 8.07 7.49
N ALA A 152 -4.75 8.37 6.73
CA ALA A 152 -5.34 9.70 6.62
C ALA A 152 -5.94 10.17 7.95
N ILE A 153 -6.65 9.31 8.70
CA ILE A 153 -7.17 9.64 10.04
C ILE A 153 -6.01 9.95 11.01
N GLY A 154 -4.97 9.11 11.01
CA GLY A 154 -3.79 9.31 11.88
C GLY A 154 -3.00 10.57 11.54
N PHE A 155 -2.86 10.86 10.26
CA PHE A 155 -2.21 12.07 9.77
C PHE A 155 -3.02 13.32 10.12
N TYR A 156 -4.32 13.33 9.80
CA TYR A 156 -5.22 14.45 10.09
C TYR A 156 -5.28 14.77 11.59
N SER A 157 -5.48 13.76 12.43
CA SER A 157 -5.56 13.92 13.90
C SER A 157 -4.28 14.49 14.51
N THR A 158 -3.13 14.29 13.87
CA THR A 158 -1.87 14.90 14.29
C THR A 158 -1.70 16.31 13.74
N LEU A 159 -2.01 16.52 12.46
CA LEU A 159 -1.71 17.76 11.76
C LEU A 159 -2.70 18.89 12.08
N VAL A 160 -3.97 18.56 12.38
CA VAL A 160 -5.02 19.55 12.73
C VAL A 160 -4.65 20.39 13.95
N LEU A 161 -3.82 19.86 14.85
CA LEU A 161 -3.33 20.54 16.05
C LEU A 161 -2.17 21.50 15.78
N ASN A 162 -1.63 21.51 14.55
CA ASN A 162 -0.51 22.37 14.17
C ASN A 162 -1.02 23.77 13.79
N ARG A 163 -0.32 24.82 14.25
CA ARG A 163 -0.58 26.23 13.89
C ARG A 163 -0.63 26.52 12.39
N ALA A 164 0.07 25.72 11.57
CA ALA A 164 0.09 25.86 10.13
C ALA A 164 -1.15 25.26 9.45
N TRP A 165 -1.97 24.46 10.15
CA TRP A 165 -3.07 23.71 9.57
C TRP A 165 -4.08 24.58 8.80
N PRO A 166 -4.56 25.74 9.29
CA PRO A 166 -5.50 26.56 8.53
C PRO A 166 -4.98 26.99 7.16
N ARG A 167 -3.66 27.11 7.00
CA ARG A 167 -3.00 27.46 5.73
C ARG A 167 -2.77 26.24 4.83
N LEU A 168 -2.51 25.08 5.42
CA LEU A 168 -2.22 23.84 4.69
C LEU A 168 -3.49 23.06 4.29
N ALA A 169 -4.55 23.14 5.10
CA ALA A 169 -5.78 22.38 4.92
C ALA A 169 -6.41 22.51 3.52
N PRO A 170 -6.47 23.71 2.89
CA PRO A 170 -7.05 23.87 1.56
C PRO A 170 -6.33 23.07 0.46
N VAL A 171 -5.07 22.68 0.67
CA VAL A 171 -4.30 21.88 -0.28
C VAL A 171 -4.25 20.41 0.15
N VAL A 172 -3.98 20.16 1.43
CA VAL A 172 -3.78 18.81 1.95
C VAL A 172 -5.06 17.99 1.94
N VAL A 173 -6.21 18.59 2.30
CA VAL A 173 -7.48 17.85 2.36
C VAL A 173 -7.90 17.36 0.97
N PRO A 174 -7.95 18.19 -0.09
CA PRO A 174 -8.25 17.68 -1.43
C PRO A 174 -7.31 16.58 -1.90
N ILE A 175 -6.01 16.68 -1.63
CA ILE A 175 -5.03 15.64 -1.99
C ILE A 175 -5.37 14.32 -1.28
N LEU A 176 -5.68 14.36 0.03
CA LEU A 176 -6.05 13.16 0.78
C LEU A 176 -7.26 12.43 0.18
N PHE A 177 -8.24 13.14 -0.38
CA PHE A 177 -9.38 12.52 -1.05
C PHE A 177 -9.09 12.12 -2.49
N ALA A 178 -8.36 12.94 -3.25
CA ALA A 178 -8.06 12.69 -4.65
C ALA A 178 -7.15 11.48 -4.85
N THR A 179 -6.12 11.30 -4.01
CA THR A 179 -5.13 10.22 -4.17
C THR A 179 -5.75 8.82 -4.29
N PRO A 180 -6.59 8.33 -3.35
CA PRO A 180 -7.18 7.00 -3.47
C PRO A 180 -8.16 6.91 -4.65
N ILE A 181 -8.90 7.97 -4.95
CA ILE A 181 -9.85 7.99 -6.08
C ILE A 181 -9.10 7.82 -7.40
N LEU A 182 -8.06 8.64 -7.63
CA LEU A 182 -7.25 8.57 -8.83
C LEU A 182 -6.51 7.23 -8.95
N ALA A 183 -6.01 6.70 -7.84
CA ALA A 183 -5.37 5.39 -7.82
C ALA A 183 -6.31 4.25 -8.23
N LEU A 184 -7.54 4.23 -7.69
CA LEU A 184 -8.53 3.21 -8.02
C LEU A 184 -9.01 3.33 -9.48
N LEU A 185 -9.22 4.55 -9.97
CA LEU A 185 -9.57 4.78 -11.38
C LEU A 185 -8.42 4.37 -12.31
N GLY A 186 -7.17 4.70 -11.95
CA GLY A 186 -5.99 4.30 -12.73
C GLY A 186 -5.80 2.79 -12.76
N PHE A 187 -6.03 2.11 -11.62
CA PHE A 187 -6.04 0.65 -11.54
C PHE A 187 -7.11 0.01 -12.46
N ALA A 188 -8.31 0.58 -12.51
CA ALA A 188 -9.39 0.11 -13.38
C ALA A 188 -9.08 0.35 -14.86
N HIS A 189 -8.67 1.57 -15.22
CA HIS A 189 -8.36 1.93 -16.61
C HIS A 189 -7.20 1.10 -17.17
N ALA A 190 -6.12 0.95 -16.41
CA ALA A 190 -5.00 0.10 -16.81
C ALA A 190 -5.40 -1.39 -16.87
N GLY A 191 -6.33 -1.83 -16.02
CA GLY A 191 -6.91 -3.17 -16.06
C GLY A 191 -7.62 -3.48 -17.37
N GLU A 192 -8.45 -2.55 -17.85
CA GLU A 192 -9.11 -2.67 -19.17
C GLU A 192 -8.09 -2.78 -20.31
N ALA A 193 -7.06 -1.93 -20.30
CA ALA A 193 -5.98 -1.97 -21.28
C ALA A 193 -5.23 -3.31 -21.26
N VAL A 194 -4.98 -3.87 -20.08
CA VAL A 194 -4.36 -5.18 -19.91
C VAL A 194 -5.24 -6.31 -20.40
N LEU A 195 -6.55 -6.30 -20.11
CA LEU A 195 -7.48 -7.28 -20.64
C LEU A 195 -7.55 -7.24 -22.18
N ALA A 196 -7.55 -6.04 -22.75
CA ALA A 196 -7.49 -5.86 -24.20
C ALA A 196 -6.17 -6.38 -24.80
N ARG A 197 -5.04 -6.14 -24.13
CA ARG A 197 -3.74 -6.68 -24.56
C ARG A 197 -3.71 -8.20 -24.46
N LEU A 198 -4.19 -8.77 -23.35
CA LEU A 198 -4.31 -10.22 -23.19
C LEU A 198 -5.12 -10.83 -24.32
N ALA A 199 -6.19 -10.19 -24.80
CA ALA A 199 -7.03 -10.73 -25.87
C ALA A 199 -6.35 -10.71 -27.25
N ASN A 200 -5.43 -9.77 -27.51
CA ASN A 200 -4.90 -9.50 -28.84
C ASN A 200 -3.41 -9.84 -29.04
N ASP A 201 -2.67 -10.11 -27.95
CA ASP A 201 -1.23 -10.41 -27.98
C ASP A 201 -0.98 -11.80 -27.39
N ASP A 202 -1.04 -12.83 -28.24
CA ASP A 202 -0.85 -14.23 -27.83
C ASP A 202 0.55 -14.50 -27.25
N VAL A 203 1.57 -13.80 -27.78
CA VAL A 203 2.96 -13.93 -27.30
C VAL A 203 3.06 -13.43 -25.86
N TRP A 204 2.55 -12.23 -25.60
CA TRP A 204 2.56 -11.68 -24.24
C TRP A 204 1.68 -12.47 -23.28
N ARG A 205 0.51 -12.97 -23.72
CA ARG A 205 -0.33 -13.87 -22.91
C ARG A 205 0.46 -15.11 -22.47
N GLY A 206 1.21 -15.73 -23.38
CA GLY A 206 2.07 -16.88 -23.07
C GLY A 206 3.13 -16.59 -22.00
N LEU A 207 3.74 -15.39 -22.03
CA LEU A 207 4.71 -14.96 -21.02
C LEU A 207 4.05 -14.78 -19.63
N VAL A 208 2.85 -14.18 -19.59
CA VAL A 208 2.09 -14.03 -18.35
C VAL A 208 1.73 -15.39 -17.75
N GLU A 209 1.27 -16.33 -18.57
CA GLU A 209 0.91 -17.68 -18.14
C GLU A 209 2.13 -18.48 -17.66
N GLN A 210 3.28 -18.32 -18.31
CA GLN A 210 4.54 -18.90 -17.84
C GLN A 210 4.92 -18.40 -16.44
N ASN A 211 4.85 -17.08 -16.21
CA ASN A 211 5.14 -16.49 -14.90
C ASN A 211 4.14 -16.97 -13.83
N LEU A 212 2.86 -17.10 -14.17
CA LEU A 212 1.85 -17.68 -13.28
C LEU A 212 2.17 -19.12 -12.85
N GLN A 213 2.64 -19.96 -13.78
CA GLN A 213 3.01 -21.34 -13.46
C GLN A 213 4.17 -21.41 -12.46
N ILE A 214 5.17 -20.52 -12.59
CA ILE A 214 6.29 -20.44 -11.63
C ILE A 214 5.77 -20.18 -10.22
N VAL A 215 4.88 -19.19 -10.07
CA VAL A 215 4.27 -18.85 -8.77
C VAL A 215 3.45 -20.01 -8.20
N GLN A 216 2.67 -20.70 -9.03
CA GLN A 216 1.87 -21.85 -8.61
C GLN A 216 2.72 -23.02 -8.13
N GLN A 217 3.82 -23.33 -8.82
CA GLN A 217 4.72 -24.42 -8.44
C GLN A 217 5.38 -24.19 -7.07
N MET A 218 5.66 -22.94 -6.70
CA MET A 218 6.20 -22.61 -5.38
C MET A 218 5.19 -22.81 -4.25
N ARG A 219 3.89 -22.63 -4.50
CA ARG A 219 2.84 -22.85 -3.50
C ARG A 219 2.66 -24.32 -3.12
N HIS A 220 3.07 -25.24 -3.99
CA HIS A 220 2.93 -26.68 -3.82
C HIS A 220 4.19 -27.38 -3.29
N ARG A 221 5.24 -26.62 -2.94
CA ARG A 221 6.44 -27.11 -2.26
C ARG A 221 6.42 -26.70 -0.79
#